data_AF-A0A7R9UQQ2-F1
#
_entry.id   AF-A0A7R9UQQ2-F1
#
_cell.length_a   1.000
_cell.length_b   1.000
_cell.length_c   1.000
_cell.angle_alpha   90.00
_cell.angle_beta   90.00
_cell.angle_gamma   90.00
#
_symmetry.space_group_name_H-M   'P 1'
#
loop_
_entity.id
_entity.type
_entity.pdbx_description
1 polymer ?
#
loop_
_entity_poly.entity_id
_entity_poly.type
_entity_poly.pdbx_seq_one_letter_code
_entity_poly.pdbx_strand_id
1 'polypeptide(L)'
;VTAVVAVGEAPGAMLGEDGQPLDKEARIALRRQRIEARLEAKKMGASDDAALLLDKADDRVNVSRSVAQTSDSRARLDKVSTTGHALVTDVRTRGDNRENERRIAEELSRQGRRQKLLYEAESSARQNAAVAMKWSALFDKQIPQELLYEIELQRDTCARIIASKDHLIREFKAELKLKDDEYVKALKRQAEDVDTLLQRMGAQFGAQRASYEDELEEIENAFMQERQELLDANKLELNRLLEKRQQLEGRFLEQRQARADDDAAQLDRQRVQDAEDYAILKIRLETEIQTLEQDLEEMRATYQLNSEKLDYNYRVLQERDQENTHTIQQQKRKVARLQDVLSGLKAKYAREDKKFKAENTDLTDEFKRLTEQFKELQSKFAHFEKADTRRYKELWNMNEEQVTATMRSVLQADKVIHEQQLGLHWYPPS
;
A
#
# COMPACT_ATOMS: atom_id res chain seq x y z
N VAL A 1 -11.12 11.21 59.06
CA VAL A 1 -10.22 11.28 57.89
C VAL A 1 -8.81 11.07 58.41
N THR A 2 -8.40 9.81 58.48
CA THR A 2 -7.17 9.35 59.12
C THR A 2 -6.16 9.09 58.00
N ALA A 3 -5.22 10.01 57.80
CA ALA A 3 -4.15 9.84 56.82
C ALA A 3 -2.98 9.10 57.50
N VAL A 4 -2.81 7.84 57.09
CA VAL A 4 -1.67 7.00 57.44
C VAL A 4 -0.42 7.60 56.80
N VAL A 5 0.56 7.93 57.64
CA VAL A 5 1.91 8.34 57.23
C VAL A 5 2.59 7.12 56.61
N ALA A 6 2.75 7.15 55.29
CA ALA A 6 3.58 6.19 54.57
C ALA A 6 5.06 6.45 54.94
N VAL A 7 5.60 5.55 55.75
CA VAL A 7 7.05 5.44 56.01
C VAL A 7 7.71 5.08 54.67
N GLY A 8 8.67 5.89 54.25
CA GLY A 8 9.41 5.69 53.01
C GLY A 8 10.13 4.34 53.01
N GLU A 9 9.77 3.48 52.06
CA GLU A 9 10.53 2.28 51.73
C GLU A 9 11.91 2.69 51.20
N ALA A 10 12.95 2.22 51.89
CA ALA A 10 14.32 2.26 51.41
C ALA A 10 14.47 1.41 50.13
N PRO A 11 15.31 1.81 49.16
CA PRO A 11 15.49 1.02 47.96
C PRO A 11 16.26 -0.27 48.26
N GLY A 12 15.55 -1.40 48.17
CA GLY A 12 16.08 -2.68 47.70
C GLY A 12 17.32 -3.25 48.40
N ALA A 13 17.26 -3.50 49.72
CA ALA A 13 18.04 -4.61 50.26
C ALA A 13 17.36 -5.92 49.80
N MET A 14 18.06 -6.77 49.04
CA MET A 14 17.58 -8.13 48.75
C MET A 14 17.53 -8.89 50.09
N LEU A 15 16.33 -9.00 50.65
CA LEU A 15 16.05 -9.76 51.86
C LEU A 15 15.85 -11.23 51.49
N GLY A 16 16.38 -12.15 52.29
CA GLY A 16 16.00 -13.57 52.20
C GLY A 16 14.54 -13.80 52.63
N GLU A 17 14.01 -15.01 52.45
CA GLU A 17 12.62 -15.38 52.83
C GLU A 17 12.28 -15.03 54.30
N ASP A 18 13.29 -14.87 55.16
CA ASP A 18 13.14 -14.52 56.58
C ASP A 18 13.40 -13.04 56.94
N GLY A 19 13.50 -12.13 55.96
CA GLY A 19 13.63 -10.69 56.24
C GLY A 19 14.98 -10.25 56.82
N GLN A 20 16.01 -11.10 56.77
CA GLN A 20 17.39 -10.76 57.14
C GLN A 20 18.22 -10.33 55.91
N PRO A 21 19.18 -9.39 56.05
CA PRO A 21 20.06 -8.98 54.97
C PRO A 21 20.95 -10.15 54.52
N LEU A 22 20.92 -10.47 53.23
CA LEU A 22 21.68 -11.58 52.64
C LEU A 22 23.19 -11.45 52.91
N ASP A 23 23.78 -12.56 53.37
CA ASP A 23 25.21 -12.70 53.60
C ASP A 23 26.01 -12.42 52.31
N LYS A 24 27.26 -11.95 52.46
CA LYS A 24 28.12 -11.51 51.34
C LYS A 24 28.27 -12.59 50.28
N GLU A 25 28.36 -13.85 50.70
CA GLU A 25 28.47 -15.02 49.80
C GLU A 25 27.19 -15.30 49.03
N ALA A 26 26.01 -15.18 49.68
CA ALA A 26 24.72 -15.34 49.01
C ALA A 26 24.47 -14.26 47.95
N ARG A 27 24.93 -13.02 48.21
CA ARG A 27 24.92 -11.93 47.21
C ARG A 27 25.83 -12.22 46.01
N ILE A 28 27.01 -12.78 46.24
CA ILE A 28 27.96 -13.15 45.17
C ILE A 28 27.39 -14.31 44.33
N ALA A 29 26.76 -15.30 44.97
CA ALA A 29 26.13 -16.43 44.28
C ALA A 29 24.98 -15.98 43.36
N LEU A 30 24.07 -15.13 43.86
CA LEU A 30 22.97 -14.54 43.07
C LEU A 30 23.47 -13.66 41.92
N ARG A 31 24.64 -13.03 42.05
CA ARG A 31 25.28 -12.26 40.98
C ARG A 31 25.86 -13.19 39.91
N ARG A 32 26.51 -14.30 40.29
CA ARG A 32 27.04 -15.31 39.36
C ARG A 32 25.92 -15.97 38.54
N GLN A 33 24.82 -16.33 39.19
CA GLN A 33 23.67 -16.96 38.54
C GLN A 33 23.02 -16.04 37.48
N ARG A 34 22.96 -14.72 37.73
CA ARG A 34 22.51 -13.71 36.76
C ARG A 34 23.46 -13.52 35.59
N ILE A 35 24.78 -13.57 35.84
CA ILE A 35 25.80 -13.50 34.78
C ILE A 35 25.74 -14.74 33.87
N GLU A 36 25.50 -15.92 34.44
CA GLU A 36 25.26 -17.15 33.65
C GLU A 36 23.99 -17.03 32.79
N ALA A 37 22.87 -16.58 33.37
CA ALA A 37 21.64 -16.34 32.61
C ALA A 37 21.82 -15.30 31.49
N ARG A 38 22.65 -14.27 31.71
CA ARG A 38 23.04 -13.26 30.70
C ARG A 38 23.85 -13.87 29.55
N LEU A 39 24.79 -14.76 29.86
CA LEU A 39 25.59 -15.48 28.86
C LEU A 39 24.75 -16.47 28.05
N GLU A 40 23.76 -17.12 28.68
CA GLU A 40 22.81 -18.01 28.00
C GLU A 40 21.85 -17.24 27.09
N ALA A 41 21.26 -16.13 27.55
CA ALA A 41 20.39 -15.30 26.72
C ALA A 41 21.10 -14.72 25.49
N LYS A 42 22.39 -14.36 25.63
CA LYS A 42 23.23 -13.87 24.52
C LYS A 42 23.63 -14.98 23.54
N LYS A 43 23.73 -16.23 24.00
CA LYS A 43 23.94 -17.41 23.14
C LYS A 43 22.68 -17.80 22.35
N MET A 44 21.48 -17.48 22.85
CA MET A 44 20.21 -17.79 22.19
C MET A 44 19.74 -16.74 21.17
N GLY A 45 20.54 -15.72 20.86
CA GLY A 45 20.24 -14.76 19.79
C GLY A 45 19.07 -13.82 20.09
N ALA A 46 18.80 -13.51 21.37
CA ALA A 46 17.79 -12.54 21.74
C ALA A 46 18.16 -11.12 21.23
N SER A 47 17.15 -10.37 20.79
CA SER A 47 17.25 -8.98 20.30
C SER A 47 18.09 -8.09 21.23
N ASP A 48 18.82 -7.12 20.67
CA ASP A 48 19.62 -6.13 21.42
C ASP A 48 18.82 -5.43 22.54
N ASP A 49 17.49 -5.34 22.41
CA ASP A 49 16.57 -4.83 23.43
C ASP A 49 16.53 -5.67 24.72
N ALA A 50 16.66 -7.01 24.62
CA ALA A 50 16.68 -7.91 25.78
C ALA A 50 18.01 -7.81 26.55
N ALA A 51 19.12 -7.56 25.83
CA ALA A 51 20.42 -7.31 26.45
C ALA A 51 20.47 -5.95 27.17
N LEU A 52 19.82 -4.92 26.61
CA LEU A 52 19.64 -3.59 27.22
C LEU A 52 18.80 -3.60 28.51
N LEU A 53 17.75 -4.43 28.55
CA LEU A 53 16.93 -4.61 29.77
C LEU A 53 17.70 -5.29 30.91
N LEU A 54 18.60 -6.25 30.60
CA LEU A 54 19.47 -6.85 31.60
C LEU A 54 20.56 -5.87 32.09
N ASP A 55 21.06 -4.98 31.24
CA ASP A 55 22.04 -3.95 31.63
C ASP A 55 21.42 -2.95 32.62
N LYS A 56 20.19 -2.48 32.36
CA LYS A 56 19.43 -1.62 33.28
C LYS A 56 19.11 -2.29 34.63
N ALA A 57 19.17 -3.63 34.72
CA ALA A 57 18.95 -4.39 35.95
C ALA A 57 20.23 -4.65 36.76
N ASP A 58 21.40 -4.70 36.11
CA ASP A 58 22.72 -4.82 36.76
C ASP A 58 23.16 -3.51 37.43
N ASP A 59 22.83 -2.35 36.82
CA ASP A 59 23.12 -1.02 37.39
C ASP A 59 22.39 -0.76 38.72
N ARG A 60 21.25 -1.43 38.95
CA ARG A 60 20.50 -1.35 40.22
C ARG A 60 21.18 -2.08 41.39
N VAL A 61 22.22 -2.87 41.14
CA VAL A 61 22.90 -3.70 42.15
C VAL A 61 24.20 -3.07 42.67
N ASN A 62 24.74 -2.06 41.97
CA ASN A 62 25.79 -1.23 42.55
C ASN A 62 25.13 -0.37 43.63
N VAL A 63 25.62 -0.47 44.87
CA VAL A 63 25.17 0.37 45.97
C VAL A 63 25.26 1.82 45.50
N SER A 64 24.10 2.47 45.43
CA SER A 64 23.98 3.85 45.01
C SER A 64 24.95 4.73 45.83
N ARG A 65 25.54 5.72 45.17
CA ARG A 65 26.56 6.58 45.78
C ARG A 65 26.08 7.21 47.07
N SER A 66 24.82 7.67 47.09
CA SER A 66 24.18 8.22 48.29
C SER A 66 23.98 7.19 49.40
N VAL A 67 23.69 5.93 49.06
CA VAL A 67 23.55 4.83 50.04
C VAL A 67 24.91 4.49 50.67
N ALA A 68 25.98 4.43 49.87
CA ALA A 68 27.33 4.24 50.37
C ALA A 68 27.75 5.39 51.30
N GLN A 69 27.51 6.64 50.87
CA GLN A 69 27.81 7.83 51.69
C GLN A 69 27.04 7.81 53.01
N THR A 70 25.73 7.49 53.00
CA THR A 70 24.92 7.41 54.21
C THR A 70 25.45 6.37 55.20
N SER A 71 25.92 5.22 54.71
CA SER A 71 26.54 4.18 55.53
C SER A 71 27.84 4.67 56.17
N ASP A 72 28.72 5.31 55.40
CA ASP A 72 30.00 5.83 55.87
C ASP A 72 29.80 6.96 56.91
N SER A 73 28.85 7.87 56.65
CA SER A 73 28.48 8.95 57.56
C SER A 73 27.98 8.41 58.90
N ARG A 74 27.14 7.37 58.90
CA ARG A 74 26.71 6.70 60.15
C ARG A 74 27.89 6.11 60.92
N ALA A 75 28.81 5.43 60.24
CA ALA A 75 29.98 4.84 60.88
C ALA A 75 30.91 5.91 61.52
N ARG A 76 31.05 7.07 60.86
CA ARG A 76 31.81 8.21 61.40
C ARG A 76 31.13 8.81 62.62
N LEU A 77 29.82 9.04 62.57
CA LEU A 77 29.03 9.54 63.69
C LEU A 77 29.07 8.61 64.90
N ASP A 78 28.97 7.30 64.68
CA ASP A 78 29.10 6.29 65.74
C ASP A 78 30.49 6.33 66.38
N LYS A 79 31.55 6.54 65.59
CA LYS A 79 32.91 6.69 66.11
C LYS A 79 33.08 7.96 66.96
N VAL A 80 32.51 9.09 66.53
CA VAL A 80 32.52 10.33 67.31
C VAL A 80 31.72 10.14 68.61
N SER A 81 30.57 9.48 68.54
CA SER A 81 29.72 9.19 69.69
C SER A 81 30.41 8.29 70.72
N THR A 82 30.96 7.17 70.28
CA THR A 82 31.68 6.22 71.16
C THR A 82 32.91 6.86 71.80
N THR A 83 33.70 7.63 71.04
CA THR A 83 34.86 8.36 71.57
C THR A 83 34.43 9.43 72.59
N GLY A 84 33.36 10.16 72.30
CA GLY A 84 32.77 11.14 73.21
C GLY A 84 32.31 10.53 74.53
N HIS A 85 31.55 9.43 74.45
CA HIS A 85 31.11 8.68 75.62
C HIS A 85 32.28 8.16 76.47
N ALA A 86 33.37 7.69 75.84
CA ALA A 86 34.56 7.25 76.56
C ALA A 86 35.22 8.40 77.35
N LEU A 87 35.32 9.59 76.76
CA LEU A 87 35.91 10.78 77.41
C LEU A 87 35.09 11.28 78.61
N VAL A 88 33.76 11.24 78.52
CA VAL A 88 32.86 11.57 79.63
C VAL A 88 32.93 10.51 80.73
N THR A 89 32.95 9.23 80.32
CA THR A 89 33.04 8.09 81.26
C THR A 89 34.37 8.09 82.03
N ASP A 90 35.49 8.50 81.41
CA ASP A 90 36.80 8.61 82.07
C ASP A 90 36.79 9.54 83.29
N VAL A 91 36.00 10.63 83.28
CA VAL A 91 35.89 11.51 84.46
C VAL A 91 35.22 10.76 85.62
N ARG A 92 34.15 10.02 85.32
CA ARG A 92 33.41 9.25 86.31
C ARG A 92 34.26 8.11 86.89
N THR A 93 34.93 7.34 86.04
CA THR A 93 35.77 6.22 86.51
C THR A 93 36.95 6.71 87.37
N ARG A 94 37.54 7.86 87.04
CA ARG A 94 38.56 8.50 87.89
C ARG A 94 37.99 8.93 89.25
N GLY A 95 36.80 9.53 89.26
CA GLY A 95 36.09 9.88 90.50
C GLY A 95 35.82 8.66 91.38
N ASP A 96 35.29 7.58 90.79
CA ASP A 96 34.99 6.33 91.48
C ASP A 96 36.26 5.67 92.05
N ASN A 97 37.36 5.66 91.30
CA ASN A 97 38.65 5.13 91.77
C ASN A 97 39.20 5.93 92.96
N ARG A 98 39.14 7.27 92.91
CA ARG A 98 39.58 8.13 94.02
C ARG A 98 38.73 7.95 95.28
N GLU A 99 37.41 7.83 95.12
CA GLU A 99 36.49 7.56 96.23
C GLU A 99 36.80 6.20 96.88
N ASN A 100 37.09 5.19 96.06
CA ASN A 100 37.51 3.88 96.56
C ASN A 100 38.82 3.95 97.36
N GLU A 101 39.83 4.66 96.84
CA GLU A 101 41.09 4.91 97.56
C GLU A 101 40.87 5.64 98.89
N ARG A 102 39.99 6.66 98.91
CA ARG A 102 39.64 7.38 100.15
C ARG A 102 39.03 6.44 101.18
N ARG A 103 38.09 5.57 100.77
CA ARG A 103 37.44 4.60 101.67
C ARG A 103 38.44 3.65 102.30
N ILE A 104 39.42 3.17 101.52
CA ILE A 104 40.49 2.30 102.03
C ILE A 104 41.34 3.04 103.07
N ALA A 105 41.78 4.27 102.77
CA ALA A 105 42.60 5.06 103.69
C ALA A 105 41.86 5.46 104.97
N GLU A 106 40.56 5.77 104.86
CA GLU A 106 39.70 6.11 105.98
C GLU A 106 39.46 4.91 106.90
N GLU A 107 39.27 3.72 106.34
CA GLU A 107 39.13 2.48 107.10
C GLU A 107 40.40 2.16 107.90
N LEU A 108 41.59 2.29 107.28
CA LEU A 108 42.87 2.13 107.96
C LEU A 108 43.05 3.14 109.11
N SER A 109 42.73 4.41 108.87
CA SER A 109 42.81 5.47 109.89
C SER A 109 41.83 5.22 111.05
N ARG A 110 40.62 4.74 110.74
CA ARG A 110 39.61 4.34 111.74
C ARG A 110 40.11 3.21 112.61
N GLN A 111 40.76 2.20 112.04
CA GLN A 111 41.35 1.09 112.79
C GLN A 111 42.51 1.57 113.69
N GLY A 112 43.38 2.45 113.19
CA GLY A 112 44.46 3.06 113.97
C GLY A 112 43.95 3.86 115.18
N ARG A 113 42.92 4.70 114.99
CA ARG A 113 42.25 5.42 116.09
C ARG A 113 41.68 4.47 117.15
N ARG A 114 41.01 3.40 116.71
CA ARG A 114 40.44 2.38 117.59
C ARG A 114 41.52 1.71 118.42
N GLN A 115 42.66 1.36 117.81
CA GLN A 115 43.78 0.75 118.52
C GLN A 115 44.40 1.68 119.57
N LYS A 116 44.60 2.97 119.24
CA LYS A 116 45.08 3.98 120.19
C LYS A 116 44.14 4.13 121.40
N LEU A 117 42.83 4.20 121.16
CA LEU A 117 41.81 4.27 122.21
C LEU A 117 41.84 3.05 123.14
N LEU A 118 41.95 1.85 122.57
CA LEU A 118 42.04 0.61 123.34
C LEU A 118 43.31 0.58 124.21
N TYR A 119 44.46 0.95 123.62
CA TYR A 119 45.71 1.00 124.36
C TYR A 119 45.68 1.99 125.53
N GLU A 120 45.16 3.21 125.33
CA GLU A 120 45.02 4.19 126.40
C GLU A 120 44.02 3.72 127.46
N ALA A 121 42.91 3.09 127.07
CA ALA A 121 41.94 2.54 128.00
C ALA A 121 42.54 1.44 128.89
N GLU A 122 43.28 0.50 128.29
CA GLU A 122 43.95 -0.58 129.02
C GLU A 122 45.08 -0.05 129.93
N SER A 123 45.93 0.82 129.40
CA SER A 123 47.04 1.43 130.14
C SER A 123 46.53 2.28 131.30
N SER A 124 45.55 3.15 131.05
CA SER A 124 44.93 3.98 132.08
C SER A 124 44.20 3.15 133.13
N ALA A 125 43.51 2.06 132.74
CA ALA A 125 42.87 1.15 133.70
C ALA A 125 43.90 0.50 134.64
N ARG A 126 45.03 0.01 134.10
CA ARG A 126 46.13 -0.57 134.91
C ARG A 126 46.75 0.46 135.84
N GLN A 127 47.04 1.67 135.35
CA GLN A 127 47.64 2.74 136.14
C GLN A 127 46.67 3.25 137.22
N ASN A 128 45.38 3.41 136.92
CA ASN A 128 44.36 3.79 137.91
C ASN A 128 44.18 2.72 138.99
N ALA A 129 44.20 1.43 138.64
CA ALA A 129 44.16 0.34 139.62
C ALA A 129 45.38 0.37 140.55
N ALA A 130 46.57 0.62 140.01
CA ALA A 130 47.80 0.75 140.81
C ALA A 130 47.75 1.95 141.76
N VAL A 131 47.20 3.10 141.31
CA VAL A 131 46.94 4.25 142.18
C VAL A 131 45.93 3.90 143.28
N ALA A 132 44.81 3.25 142.92
CA ALA A 132 43.78 2.81 143.86
C ALA A 132 44.35 1.93 144.99
N MET A 133 45.23 0.97 144.65
CA MET A 133 45.87 0.09 145.62
C MET A 133 46.85 0.81 146.56
N LYS A 134 47.50 1.88 146.12
CA LYS A 134 48.47 2.61 146.96
C LYS A 134 47.78 3.51 148.00
N TRP A 135 46.51 3.88 147.82
CA TRP A 135 45.78 4.69 148.80
C TRP A 135 45.62 4.00 150.16
N SER A 136 45.42 2.67 150.19
CA SER A 136 45.33 1.94 151.45
C SER A 136 46.66 1.99 152.23
N ALA A 137 47.80 1.85 151.53
CA ALA A 137 49.14 1.88 152.13
C ALA A 137 49.55 3.26 152.69
N LEU A 138 48.87 4.35 152.28
CA LEU A 138 49.10 5.69 152.84
C LEU A 138 48.57 5.82 154.27
N PHE A 139 47.49 5.12 154.62
CA PHE A 139 46.90 5.18 155.96
C PHE A 139 47.81 4.60 157.05
N ASP A 140 48.75 3.73 156.68
CA ASP A 140 49.69 3.09 157.60
C ASP A 140 50.92 3.97 157.92
N LYS A 141 51.06 5.14 157.29
CA LYS A 141 52.20 6.06 157.49
C LYS A 141 51.98 6.95 158.72
N GLN A 142 52.83 6.78 159.73
CA GLN A 142 52.76 7.53 161.00
C GLN A 142 53.57 8.83 161.00
N ILE A 143 54.53 8.98 160.08
CA ILE A 143 55.40 10.16 159.98
C ILE A 143 54.81 11.13 158.94
N PRO A 144 54.42 12.36 159.33
CA PRO A 144 53.77 13.31 158.43
C PRO A 144 54.60 13.69 157.18
N GLN A 145 55.94 13.71 157.30
CA GLN A 145 56.84 14.01 156.20
C GLN A 145 56.86 12.89 155.15
N GLU A 146 56.83 11.62 155.59
CA GLU A 146 56.76 10.46 154.69
C GLU A 146 55.39 10.36 154.02
N LEU A 147 54.32 10.68 154.74
CA LEU A 147 52.97 10.74 154.19
C LEU A 147 52.85 11.81 153.10
N LEU A 148 53.38 13.01 153.34
CA LEU A 148 53.40 14.10 152.36
C LEU A 148 54.14 13.66 151.08
N TYR A 149 55.32 13.05 151.22
CA TYR A 149 56.10 12.57 150.08
C TYR A 149 55.35 11.53 149.23
N GLU A 150 54.70 10.55 149.86
CA GLU A 150 53.94 9.52 149.14
C GLU A 150 52.64 10.06 148.51
N ILE A 151 51.99 11.05 149.14
CA ILE A 151 50.85 11.77 148.55
C ILE A 151 51.30 12.57 147.32
N GLU A 152 52.44 13.26 147.38
CA GLU A 152 53.01 13.96 146.23
C GLU A 152 53.34 12.99 145.10
N LEU A 153 53.92 11.83 145.42
CA LEU A 153 54.18 10.78 144.44
C LEU A 153 52.89 10.26 143.77
N GLN A 154 51.83 10.05 144.55
CA GLN A 154 50.53 9.67 143.99
C GLN A 154 49.91 10.78 143.15
N ARG A 155 49.97 12.04 143.60
CA ARG A 155 49.52 13.19 142.83
C ARG A 155 50.23 13.25 141.47
N ASP A 156 51.54 13.02 141.45
CA ASP A 156 52.34 13.01 140.23
C ASP A 156 52.00 11.81 139.32
N THR A 157 51.62 10.66 139.88
CA THR A 157 51.06 9.55 139.08
C THR A 157 49.71 9.88 138.46
N CYS A 158 48.79 10.49 139.21
CA CYS A 158 47.49 10.94 138.69
C CYS A 158 47.65 12.03 137.62
N ALA A 159 48.56 12.98 137.84
CA ALA A 159 48.90 14.02 136.87
C ALA A 159 49.43 13.42 135.56
N ARG A 160 50.25 12.36 135.63
CA ARG A 160 50.72 11.64 134.43
C ARG A 160 49.59 10.95 133.66
N ILE A 161 48.64 10.32 134.34
CA ILE A 161 47.45 9.69 133.71
C ILE A 161 46.54 10.75 133.05
N ILE A 162 46.36 11.90 133.70
CA ILE A 162 45.60 13.01 133.11
C ILE A 162 46.34 13.55 131.89
N ALA A 163 47.66 13.74 131.99
CA ALA A 163 48.48 14.21 130.88
C ALA A 163 48.47 13.28 129.65
N SER A 164 48.43 11.94 129.84
CA SER A 164 48.31 10.99 128.73
C SER A 164 46.95 11.11 128.03
N LYS A 165 45.86 11.22 128.80
CA LYS A 165 44.51 11.45 128.26
C LYS A 165 44.40 12.79 127.55
N ASP A 166 44.92 13.86 128.14
CA ASP A 166 44.94 15.19 127.54
C ASP A 166 45.80 15.25 126.28
N HIS A 167 46.87 14.44 126.20
CA HIS A 167 47.65 14.26 124.98
C HIS A 167 46.81 13.57 123.90
N LEU A 168 46.15 12.46 124.21
CA LEU A 168 45.28 11.76 123.26
C LEU A 168 44.10 12.63 122.78
N ILE A 169 43.50 13.41 123.68
CA ILE A 169 42.45 14.39 123.33
C ILE A 169 43.00 15.44 122.36
N ARG A 170 44.22 15.95 122.58
CA ARG A 170 44.86 16.90 121.66
C ARG A 170 45.14 16.27 120.29
N GLU A 171 45.60 15.02 120.24
CA GLU A 171 45.78 14.29 118.99
C GLU A 171 44.45 14.18 118.21
N PHE A 172 43.36 13.73 118.85
CA PHE A 172 42.07 13.61 118.16
C PHE A 172 41.45 14.95 117.78
N LYS A 173 41.66 16.00 118.56
CA LYS A 173 41.28 17.36 118.15
C LYS A 173 42.06 17.84 116.92
N ALA A 174 43.35 17.49 116.82
CA ALA A 174 44.14 17.79 115.62
C ALA A 174 43.67 16.94 114.42
N GLU A 175 43.37 15.67 114.63
CA GLU A 175 42.83 14.79 113.58
C GLU A 175 41.46 15.26 113.07
N LEU A 176 40.57 15.74 113.96
CA LEU A 176 39.30 16.34 113.56
C LEU A 176 39.51 17.57 112.66
N LYS A 177 40.42 18.46 113.03
CA LYS A 177 40.76 19.62 112.18
C LYS A 177 41.32 19.19 110.82
N LEU A 178 42.18 18.18 110.80
CA LEU A 178 42.70 17.62 109.55
C LEU A 178 41.59 17.02 108.70
N LYS A 179 40.58 16.38 109.30
CA LYS A 179 39.41 15.86 108.59
C LYS A 179 38.53 16.97 108.03
N ASP A 180 38.34 18.07 108.74
CA ASP A 180 37.64 19.25 108.21
C ASP A 180 38.38 19.82 106.99
N ASP A 181 39.72 19.93 107.06
CA ASP A 181 40.55 20.37 105.93
C ASP A 181 40.48 19.41 104.74
N GLU A 182 40.51 18.10 104.99
CA GLU A 182 40.34 17.05 103.98
C GLU A 182 38.97 17.13 103.32
N TYR A 183 37.91 17.39 104.08
CA TYR A 183 36.55 17.55 103.57
C TYR A 183 36.43 18.77 102.66
N VAL A 184 36.98 19.92 103.06
CA VAL A 184 37.02 21.12 102.21
C VAL A 184 37.81 20.85 100.92
N LYS A 185 38.93 20.12 100.99
CA LYS A 185 39.69 19.72 99.79
C LYS A 185 38.88 18.78 98.90
N ALA A 186 38.13 17.83 99.48
CA ALA A 186 37.28 16.92 98.73
C ALA A 186 36.15 17.67 98.01
N LEU A 187 35.50 18.63 98.66
CA LEU A 187 34.47 19.47 98.03
C LEU A 187 35.03 20.28 96.86
N LYS A 188 36.21 20.89 97.01
CA LYS A 188 36.86 21.64 95.92
C LYS A 188 37.16 20.74 94.73
N ARG A 189 37.73 19.54 94.97
CA ARG A 189 38.00 18.55 93.92
C ARG A 189 36.72 18.05 93.25
N GLN A 190 35.65 17.84 94.02
CA GLN A 190 34.37 17.43 93.46
C GLN A 190 33.78 18.52 92.55
N ALA A 191 33.91 19.79 92.94
CA ALA A 191 33.53 20.91 92.07
C ALA A 191 34.36 20.93 90.77
N GLU A 192 35.68 20.77 90.87
CA GLU A 192 36.58 20.67 89.70
C GLU A 192 36.24 19.48 88.79
N ASP A 193 35.90 18.33 89.36
CA ASP A 193 35.48 17.14 88.60
C ASP A 193 34.14 17.37 87.90
N VAL A 194 33.18 18.06 88.54
CA VAL A 194 31.90 18.46 87.92
C VAL A 194 32.12 19.46 86.80
N ASP A 195 32.96 20.48 86.99
CA ASP A 195 33.30 21.45 85.96
C ASP A 195 33.97 20.77 84.76
N THR A 196 34.89 19.84 85.02
CA THR A 196 35.55 19.05 83.97
C THR A 196 34.54 18.17 83.22
N LEU A 197 33.59 17.56 83.94
CA LEU A 197 32.53 16.76 83.34
C LEU A 197 31.66 17.62 82.41
N LEU A 198 31.21 18.78 82.88
CA LEU A 198 30.41 19.72 82.10
C LEU A 198 31.15 20.24 80.86
N GLN A 199 32.44 20.57 81.00
CA GLN A 199 33.29 20.96 79.87
C GLN A 199 33.42 19.85 78.83
N ARG A 200 33.69 18.60 79.26
CA ARG A 200 33.81 17.46 78.33
C ARG A 200 32.48 17.12 77.67
N MET A 201 31.37 17.16 78.40
CA MET A 201 30.04 16.96 77.84
C MET A 201 29.69 18.08 76.84
N GLY A 202 29.95 19.34 77.17
CA GLY A 202 29.73 20.46 76.27
C GLY A 202 30.56 20.36 74.98
N ALA A 203 31.84 20.02 75.10
CA ALA A 203 32.72 19.77 73.96
C ALA A 203 32.25 18.58 73.12
N GLN A 204 31.79 17.49 73.75
CA GLN A 204 31.20 16.34 73.06
C GLN A 204 29.96 16.77 72.26
N PHE A 205 29.02 17.48 72.88
CA PHE A 205 27.80 17.94 72.22
C PHE A 205 28.11 18.86 71.03
N GLY A 206 29.07 19.78 71.19
CA GLY A 206 29.54 20.63 70.11
C GLY A 206 30.15 19.85 68.96
N ALA A 207 31.04 18.90 69.25
CA ALA A 207 31.69 18.05 68.25
C ALA A 207 30.69 17.13 67.54
N GLN A 208 29.74 16.53 68.27
CA GLN A 208 28.67 15.73 67.70
C GLN A 208 27.80 16.57 66.77
N ARG A 209 27.38 17.75 67.21
CA ARG A 209 26.55 18.65 66.38
C ARG A 209 27.26 19.05 65.10
N ALA A 210 28.51 19.49 65.18
CA ALA A 210 29.31 19.84 64.00
C ALA A 210 29.44 18.63 63.06
N SER A 211 29.75 17.45 63.59
CA SER A 211 29.83 16.23 62.78
C SER A 211 28.49 15.85 62.16
N TYR A 212 27.34 16.05 62.83
CA TYR A 212 26.04 15.82 62.22
C TYR A 212 25.74 16.80 61.08
N GLU A 213 26.11 18.08 61.24
CA GLU A 213 25.94 19.10 60.20
C GLU A 213 26.83 18.77 58.99
N ASP A 214 28.11 18.45 59.20
CA ASP A 214 29.04 18.08 58.12
C ASP A 214 28.60 16.80 57.38
N GLU A 215 28.22 15.75 58.12
CA GLU A 215 27.83 14.48 57.52
C GLU A 215 26.48 14.59 56.78
N LEU A 216 25.58 15.46 57.23
CA LEU A 216 24.33 15.75 56.52
C LEU A 216 24.59 16.48 55.21
N GLU A 217 25.48 17.48 55.21
CA GLU A 217 25.89 18.19 54.00
C GLU A 217 26.55 17.24 52.98
N GLU A 218 27.43 16.33 53.43
CA GLU A 218 28.05 15.32 52.57
C GLU A 218 27.03 14.34 51.98
N ILE A 219 26.03 13.90 52.77
CA ILE A 219 24.94 13.06 52.28
C ILE A 219 24.13 13.82 51.22
N GLU A 220 23.73 15.06 51.49
CA GLU A 220 22.98 15.89 50.54
C GLU A 220 23.76 16.10 49.25
N ASN A 221 25.06 16.39 49.33
CA ASN A 221 25.94 16.54 48.18
C ASN A 221 26.03 15.24 47.36
N ALA A 222 26.10 14.08 48.01
CA ALA A 222 26.09 12.79 47.32
C ALA A 222 24.77 12.54 46.57
N PHE A 223 23.62 12.83 47.19
CA PHE A 223 22.30 12.73 46.55
C PHE A 223 22.15 13.72 45.38
N MET A 224 22.63 14.95 45.54
CA MET A 224 22.56 15.97 44.49
C MET A 224 23.42 15.61 43.28
N GLN A 225 24.61 15.04 43.51
CA GLN A 225 25.48 14.57 42.43
C GLN A 225 24.87 13.37 41.71
N GLU A 226 24.36 12.37 42.43
CA GLU A 226 23.68 11.22 41.83
C GLU A 226 22.45 11.65 41.02
N ARG A 227 21.65 12.59 41.54
CA ARG A 227 20.53 13.18 40.80
C ARG A 227 20.99 13.87 39.51
N GLN A 228 22.09 14.63 39.57
CA GLN A 228 22.63 15.32 38.40
C GLN A 228 23.12 14.33 37.35
N GLU A 229 23.86 13.31 37.75
CA GLU A 229 24.33 12.21 36.89
C GLU A 229 23.15 11.50 36.20
N LEU A 230 22.08 11.19 36.94
CA LEU A 230 20.86 10.60 36.39
C LEU A 230 20.14 11.53 35.39
N LEU A 231 20.05 12.82 35.70
CA LEU A 231 19.44 13.79 34.79
C LEU A 231 20.24 13.92 33.49
N ASP A 232 21.56 13.95 33.58
CA ASP A 232 22.42 14.09 32.40
C ASP A 232 22.45 12.81 31.57
N ALA A 233 22.40 11.63 32.18
CA ALA A 233 22.21 10.37 31.49
C ALA A 233 20.86 10.33 30.72
N ASN A 234 19.76 10.74 31.38
CA ASN A 234 18.44 10.80 30.74
C ASN A 234 18.39 11.83 29.60
N LYS A 235 19.00 13.01 29.77
CA LYS A 235 19.12 14.01 28.69
C LYS A 235 19.90 13.46 27.51
N LEU A 236 20.99 12.73 27.76
CA LEU A 236 21.78 12.11 26.70
C LEU A 236 20.98 11.04 25.95
N GLU A 237 20.22 10.19 26.66
CA GLU A 237 19.31 9.21 26.06
C GLU A 237 18.24 9.91 25.21
N LEU A 238 17.63 10.98 25.73
CA LEU A 238 16.63 11.77 25.00
C LEU A 238 17.21 12.39 23.73
N ASN A 239 18.39 13.02 23.81
CA ASN A 239 19.05 13.62 22.64
C ASN A 239 19.37 12.57 21.58
N ARG A 240 19.86 11.39 21.98
CA ARG A 240 20.08 10.26 21.06
C ARG A 240 18.80 9.81 20.36
N LEU A 241 17.68 9.75 21.08
CA LEU A 241 16.38 9.40 20.49
C LEU A 241 15.89 10.47 19.52
N LEU A 242 16.08 11.76 19.85
CA LEU A 242 15.74 12.87 18.98
C LEU A 242 16.58 12.88 17.70
N GLU A 243 17.90 12.64 17.81
CA GLU A 243 18.78 12.51 16.65
C GLU A 243 18.36 11.32 15.76
N LYS A 244 18.06 10.16 16.36
CA LYS A 244 17.54 9.00 15.61
C LYS A 244 16.24 9.34 14.88
N ARG A 245 15.32 10.04 15.55
CA ARG A 245 14.06 10.49 14.94
C ARG A 245 14.34 11.44 13.77
N GLN A 246 15.20 12.44 13.96
CA GLN A 246 15.55 13.40 12.91
C GLN A 246 16.19 12.72 11.69
N GLN A 247 17.07 11.74 11.90
CA GLN A 247 17.66 10.95 10.82
C GLN A 247 16.61 10.15 10.05
N LEU A 248 15.66 9.52 10.76
CA LEU A 248 14.57 8.78 10.13
C LEU A 248 13.60 9.69 9.36
N GLU A 249 13.26 10.85 9.92
CA GLU A 249 12.43 11.86 9.24
C GLU A 249 13.13 12.40 7.98
N GLY A 250 14.44 12.66 8.05
CA GLY A 250 15.25 13.06 6.89
C GLY A 250 15.22 12.01 5.78
N ARG A 251 15.50 10.74 6.13
CA ARG A 251 15.43 9.62 5.16
C ARG A 251 14.04 9.46 4.56
N PHE A 252 12.98 9.63 5.35
CA PHE A 252 11.61 9.53 4.86
C PHE A 252 11.29 10.65 3.87
N LEU A 253 11.72 11.89 4.15
CA LEU A 253 11.55 13.03 3.26
C LEU A 253 12.33 12.83 1.95
N GLU A 254 13.58 12.37 2.01
CA GLU A 254 14.38 12.05 0.82
C GLU A 254 13.71 10.96 -0.03
N GLN A 255 13.24 9.88 0.58
CA GLN A 255 12.52 8.81 -0.12
C GLN A 255 11.20 9.28 -0.71
N ARG A 256 10.52 10.23 -0.07
CA ARG A 256 9.29 10.82 -0.59
C ARG A 256 9.59 11.72 -1.78
N GLN A 257 10.65 12.53 -1.70
CA GLN A 257 11.09 13.40 -2.79
C GLN A 257 11.52 12.57 -4.01
N ALA A 258 12.35 11.54 -3.80
CA ALA A 258 12.79 10.65 -4.87
C ALA A 258 11.60 9.98 -5.59
N ARG A 259 10.59 9.52 -4.83
CA ARG A 259 9.35 8.97 -5.42
C ARG A 259 8.59 10.01 -6.24
N ALA A 260 8.45 11.23 -5.73
CA ALA A 260 7.78 12.30 -6.46
C ALA A 260 8.53 12.69 -7.74
N ASP A 261 9.86 12.71 -7.71
CA ASP A 261 10.70 12.97 -8.87
C ASP A 261 10.60 11.84 -9.91
N ASP A 262 10.58 10.58 -9.47
CA ASP A 262 10.37 9.41 -10.32
C ASP A 262 8.97 9.44 -10.99
N ASP A 263 7.92 9.74 -10.23
CA ASP A 263 6.55 9.87 -10.75
C ASP A 263 6.45 11.02 -11.76
N ALA A 264 7.09 12.17 -11.48
CA ALA A 264 7.15 13.29 -12.42
C ALA A 264 7.88 12.91 -13.72
N ALA A 265 9.01 12.22 -13.61
CA ALA A 265 9.74 11.73 -14.79
C ALA A 265 8.92 10.71 -15.60
N GLN A 266 8.15 9.84 -14.94
CA GLN A 266 7.24 8.91 -15.62
C GLN A 266 6.11 9.63 -16.35
N LEU A 267 5.49 10.63 -15.72
CA LEU A 267 4.46 11.45 -16.36
C LEU A 267 4.99 12.20 -17.58
N ASP A 268 6.20 12.76 -17.49
CA ASP A 268 6.79 13.44 -18.64
C ASP A 268 7.15 12.48 -19.77
N ARG A 269 7.62 11.26 -19.46
CA ARG A 269 7.81 10.21 -20.48
C ARG A 269 6.50 9.82 -21.14
N GLN A 270 5.43 9.63 -20.37
CA GLN A 270 4.10 9.32 -20.91
C GLN A 270 3.59 10.45 -21.80
N ARG A 271 3.74 11.71 -21.39
CA ARG A 271 3.38 12.87 -22.22
C ARG A 271 4.10 12.89 -23.57
N VAL A 272 5.39 12.56 -23.58
CA VAL A 272 6.17 12.47 -24.82
C VAL A 272 5.66 11.32 -25.69
N GLN A 273 5.43 10.14 -25.11
CA GLN A 273 4.89 8.98 -25.82
C GLN A 273 3.51 9.28 -26.41
N ASP A 274 2.60 9.86 -25.63
CA ASP A 274 1.26 10.23 -26.10
C ASP A 274 1.32 11.25 -27.25
N ALA A 275 2.26 12.20 -27.20
CA ALA A 275 2.48 13.17 -28.27
C ALA A 275 3.05 12.53 -29.54
N GLU A 276 3.97 11.56 -29.40
CA GLU A 276 4.50 10.76 -30.50
C GLU A 276 3.40 9.90 -31.14
N ASP A 277 2.62 9.17 -30.33
CA ASP A 277 1.51 8.34 -30.78
C ASP A 277 0.44 9.16 -31.49
N TYR A 278 0.10 10.34 -30.95
CA TYR A 278 -0.79 11.30 -31.60
C TYR A 278 -0.23 11.75 -32.95
N ALA A 279 1.06 12.09 -33.04
CA ALA A 279 1.70 12.50 -34.28
C ALA A 279 1.69 11.37 -35.32
N ILE A 280 1.99 10.14 -34.91
CA ILE A 280 1.94 8.94 -35.77
C ILE A 280 0.51 8.72 -36.29
N LEU A 281 -0.48 8.76 -35.40
CA LEU A 281 -1.89 8.60 -35.77
C LEU A 281 -2.33 9.71 -36.73
N LYS A 282 -1.93 10.96 -36.47
CA LYS A 282 -2.22 12.10 -37.32
C LYS A 282 -1.65 11.90 -38.73
N ILE A 283 -0.37 11.52 -38.83
CA ILE A 283 0.27 11.24 -40.12
C ILE A 283 -0.45 10.11 -40.85
N ARG A 284 -0.84 9.04 -40.15
CA ARG A 284 -1.59 7.92 -40.75
C ARG A 284 -2.92 8.38 -41.32
N LEU A 285 -3.71 9.11 -40.54
CA LEU A 285 -5.01 9.62 -40.97
C LEU A 285 -4.88 10.63 -42.11
N GLU A 286 -3.90 11.53 -42.06
CA GLU A 286 -3.60 12.45 -43.17
C GLU A 286 -3.22 11.70 -44.45
N THR A 287 -2.45 10.62 -44.33
CA THR A 287 -2.09 9.76 -45.48
C THR A 287 -3.31 9.02 -46.03
N GLU A 288 -4.17 8.47 -45.16
CA GLU A 288 -5.42 7.82 -45.57
C GLU A 288 -6.35 8.80 -46.30
N ILE A 289 -6.48 10.04 -45.81
CA ILE A 289 -7.23 11.10 -46.48
C ILE A 289 -6.65 11.37 -47.87
N GLN A 290 -5.32 11.53 -48.00
CA GLN A 290 -4.68 11.74 -49.30
C GLN A 290 -4.94 10.59 -50.27
N THR A 291 -4.90 9.33 -49.81
CA THR A 291 -5.21 8.18 -50.67
C THR A 291 -6.67 8.18 -51.13
N LEU A 292 -7.62 8.50 -50.24
CA LEU A 292 -9.04 8.58 -50.59
C LEU A 292 -9.34 9.75 -51.55
N GLU A 293 -8.64 10.87 -51.40
CA GLU A 293 -8.72 12.00 -52.33
C GLU A 293 -8.23 11.59 -53.72
N GLN A 294 -7.10 10.88 -53.79
CA GLN A 294 -6.57 10.35 -55.04
C GLN A 294 -7.53 9.35 -55.70
N ASP A 295 -8.09 8.42 -54.94
CA ASP A 295 -9.07 7.45 -55.42
C ASP A 295 -10.34 8.15 -55.94
N LEU A 296 -10.80 9.21 -55.27
CA LEU A 296 -11.94 10.01 -55.71
C LEU A 296 -11.65 10.75 -57.02
N GLU A 297 -10.45 11.31 -57.18
CA GLU A 297 -10.02 11.94 -58.42
C GLU A 297 -9.93 10.94 -59.57
N GLU A 298 -9.37 9.75 -59.33
CA GLU A 298 -9.34 8.66 -60.30
C GLU A 298 -10.75 8.21 -60.68
N MET A 299 -11.64 8.05 -59.69
CA MET A 299 -13.04 7.70 -59.94
C MET A 299 -13.76 8.79 -60.74
N ARG A 300 -13.52 10.07 -60.46
CA ARG A 300 -14.07 11.18 -61.26
C ARG A 300 -13.57 11.13 -62.70
N ALA A 301 -12.28 10.90 -62.91
CA ALA A 301 -11.70 10.79 -64.25
C ALA A 301 -12.28 9.60 -65.03
N THR A 302 -12.44 8.43 -64.38
CA THR A 302 -13.06 7.25 -65.00
C THR A 302 -14.54 7.46 -65.33
N TYR A 303 -15.32 8.11 -64.46
CA TYR A 303 -16.70 8.48 -64.76
C TYR A 303 -16.79 9.47 -65.91
N GLN A 304 -15.92 10.48 -65.95
CA GLN A 304 -15.89 11.44 -67.06
C GLN A 304 -15.59 10.72 -68.39
N LEU A 305 -14.59 9.84 -68.40
CA LEU A 305 -14.26 9.03 -69.59
C LEU A 305 -15.43 8.13 -70.01
N ASN A 306 -16.11 7.50 -69.06
CA ASN A 306 -17.27 6.66 -69.34
C ASN A 306 -18.45 7.49 -69.87
N SER A 307 -18.67 8.69 -69.35
CA SER A 307 -19.67 9.63 -69.88
C SER A 307 -19.37 10.00 -71.32
N GLU A 308 -18.11 10.36 -71.64
CA GLU A 308 -17.70 10.67 -73.02
C GLU A 308 -17.85 9.46 -73.96
N LYS A 309 -17.52 8.25 -73.49
CA LYS A 309 -17.77 7.01 -74.24
C LYS A 309 -19.24 6.75 -74.48
N LEU A 310 -20.09 7.01 -73.49
CA LEU A 310 -21.54 6.81 -73.60
C LEU A 310 -22.16 7.82 -74.57
N ASP A 311 -21.72 9.09 -74.52
CA ASP A 311 -22.10 10.12 -75.48
C ASP A 311 -21.66 9.77 -76.90
N TYR A 312 -20.44 9.24 -77.07
CA TYR A 312 -19.98 8.75 -78.36
C TYR A 312 -20.85 7.60 -78.88
N ASN A 313 -21.10 6.58 -78.06
CA ASN A 313 -21.95 5.45 -78.41
C ASN A 313 -23.38 5.91 -78.78
N TYR A 314 -23.92 6.87 -78.03
CA TYR A 314 -25.22 7.46 -78.30
C TYR A 314 -25.25 8.13 -79.67
N ARG A 315 -24.23 8.96 -80.01
CA ARG A 315 -24.13 9.59 -81.34
C ARG A 315 -24.04 8.56 -82.47
N VAL A 316 -23.23 7.51 -82.30
CA VAL A 316 -23.11 6.43 -83.30
C VAL A 316 -24.45 5.72 -83.50
N LEU A 317 -25.17 5.38 -82.41
CA LEU A 317 -26.50 4.78 -82.49
C LEU A 317 -27.51 5.71 -83.18
N GLN A 318 -27.45 7.01 -82.88
CA GLN A 318 -28.31 8.01 -83.49
C GLN A 318 -28.05 8.16 -85.00
N GLU A 319 -26.79 8.18 -85.44
CA GLU A 319 -26.45 8.16 -86.88
C GLU A 319 -26.95 6.88 -87.55
N ARG A 320 -26.77 5.72 -86.90
CA ARG A 320 -27.25 4.43 -87.41
C ARG A 320 -28.78 4.39 -87.54
N ASP A 321 -29.50 4.99 -86.59
CA ASP A 321 -30.96 5.08 -86.63
C ASP A 321 -31.42 6.03 -87.75
N GLN A 322 -30.70 7.13 -88.00
CA GLN A 322 -30.94 8.00 -89.15
C GLN A 322 -30.71 7.26 -90.48
N GLU A 323 -29.62 6.49 -90.62
CA GLU A 323 -29.34 5.67 -91.81
C GLU A 323 -30.41 4.59 -92.02
N ASN A 324 -30.81 3.90 -90.96
CA ASN A 324 -31.88 2.90 -91.01
C ASN A 324 -33.20 3.53 -91.40
N THR A 325 -33.54 4.69 -90.82
CA THR A 325 -34.75 5.46 -91.18
C THR A 325 -34.72 5.87 -92.66
N HIS A 326 -33.58 6.34 -93.16
CA HIS A 326 -33.40 6.66 -94.57
C HIS A 326 -33.59 5.42 -95.47
N THR A 327 -33.02 4.27 -95.07
CA THR A 327 -33.16 2.99 -95.78
C THR A 327 -34.62 2.51 -95.81
N ILE A 328 -35.33 2.61 -94.68
CA ILE A 328 -36.76 2.29 -94.58
C ILE A 328 -37.56 3.18 -95.54
N GLN A 329 -37.31 4.49 -95.57
CA GLN A 329 -37.98 5.41 -96.49
C GLN A 329 -37.70 5.06 -97.96
N GLN A 330 -36.46 4.68 -98.29
CA GLN A 330 -36.08 4.27 -99.64
C GLN A 330 -36.81 2.99 -100.08
N GLN A 331 -36.90 1.99 -99.19
CA GLN A 331 -37.66 0.76 -99.44
C GLN A 331 -39.16 1.03 -99.56
N LYS A 332 -39.74 1.90 -98.72
CA LYS A 332 -41.15 2.33 -98.83
C LYS A 332 -41.47 2.94 -100.19
N ARG A 333 -40.58 3.81 -100.71
CA ARG A 333 -40.69 4.39 -102.07
C ARG A 333 -40.56 3.33 -103.18
N LYS A 334 -39.78 2.28 -102.96
CA LYS A 334 -39.63 1.17 -103.91
C LYS A 334 -40.88 0.30 -103.96
N VAL A 335 -41.48 -0.01 -102.80
CA VAL A 335 -42.76 -0.73 -102.69
C VAL A 335 -43.87 0.03 -103.41
N ALA A 336 -44.02 1.34 -103.14
CA ALA A 336 -45.03 2.17 -103.80
C ALA A 336 -44.91 2.13 -105.34
N ARG A 337 -43.69 2.26 -105.88
CA ARG A 337 -43.45 2.16 -107.34
C ARG A 337 -43.83 0.80 -107.92
N LEU A 338 -43.50 -0.29 -107.22
CA LEU A 338 -43.87 -1.64 -107.67
C LEU A 338 -45.40 -1.83 -107.64
N GLN A 339 -46.08 -1.22 -106.68
CA GLN A 339 -47.54 -1.26 -106.54
C GLN A 339 -48.24 -0.49 -107.66
N ASP A 340 -47.69 0.65 -108.10
CA ASP A 340 -48.15 1.40 -109.27
C ASP A 340 -47.95 0.62 -110.57
N VAL A 341 -46.79 -0.02 -110.76
CA VAL A 341 -46.51 -0.88 -111.93
C VAL A 341 -47.49 -2.05 -111.98
N LEU A 342 -47.75 -2.69 -110.84
CA LEU A 342 -48.67 -3.83 -110.76
C LEU A 342 -50.12 -3.41 -111.05
N SER A 343 -50.54 -2.23 -110.59
CA SER A 343 -51.85 -1.65 -110.90
C SER A 343 -51.96 -1.29 -112.39
N GLY A 344 -50.90 -0.75 -112.98
CA GLY A 344 -50.81 -0.47 -114.41
C GLY A 344 -50.89 -1.73 -115.30
N LEU A 345 -50.22 -2.81 -114.92
CA LEU A 345 -50.32 -4.10 -115.64
C LEU A 345 -51.72 -4.71 -115.53
N LYS A 346 -52.36 -4.67 -114.35
CA LYS A 346 -53.74 -5.14 -114.19
C LYS A 346 -54.72 -4.37 -115.08
N ALA A 347 -54.56 -3.06 -115.19
CA ALA A 347 -55.39 -2.22 -116.06
C ALA A 347 -55.17 -2.51 -117.56
N LYS A 348 -53.92 -2.75 -117.99
CA LYS A 348 -53.61 -3.17 -119.37
C LYS A 348 -54.20 -4.53 -119.71
N TYR A 349 -54.04 -5.51 -118.81
CA TYR A 349 -54.60 -6.85 -118.99
C TYR A 349 -56.13 -6.81 -119.13
N ALA A 350 -56.82 -6.05 -118.28
CA ALA A 350 -58.27 -5.89 -118.36
C ALA A 350 -58.74 -5.22 -119.67
N ARG A 351 -57.95 -4.30 -120.24
CA ARG A 351 -58.23 -3.71 -121.56
C ARG A 351 -58.09 -4.72 -122.68
N GLU A 352 -57.00 -5.49 -122.70
CA GLU A 352 -56.76 -6.47 -123.75
C GLU A 352 -57.76 -7.64 -123.70
N ASP A 353 -58.11 -8.16 -122.53
CA ASP A 353 -59.13 -9.21 -122.38
C ASP A 353 -60.50 -8.76 -122.92
N LYS A 354 -60.87 -7.49 -122.68
CA LYS A 354 -62.12 -6.93 -123.20
C LYS A 354 -62.10 -6.76 -124.73
N LYS A 355 -60.95 -6.37 -125.30
CA LYS A 355 -60.76 -6.24 -126.76
C LYS A 355 -60.87 -7.61 -127.45
N PHE A 356 -60.16 -8.61 -126.96
CA PHE A 356 -60.16 -9.94 -127.57
C PHE A 356 -61.52 -10.66 -127.46
N LYS A 357 -62.28 -10.43 -126.39
CA LYS A 357 -63.66 -10.94 -126.30
C LYS A 357 -64.61 -10.30 -127.32
N ALA A 358 -64.45 -9.00 -127.59
CA ALA A 358 -65.22 -8.31 -128.62
C ALA A 358 -64.85 -8.81 -130.03
N GLU A 359 -63.56 -8.91 -130.35
CA GLU A 359 -63.09 -9.46 -131.64
C GLU A 359 -63.57 -10.91 -131.87
N ASN A 360 -63.57 -11.74 -130.83
CA ASN A 360 -64.01 -13.13 -130.94
C ASN A 360 -65.53 -13.26 -131.15
N THR A 361 -66.33 -12.33 -130.62
CA THR A 361 -67.78 -12.31 -130.83
C THR A 361 -68.12 -11.86 -132.26
N ASP A 362 -67.48 -10.80 -132.76
CA ASP A 362 -67.66 -10.32 -134.13
C ASP A 362 -67.27 -11.39 -135.17
N LEU A 363 -66.12 -12.07 -134.99
CA LEU A 363 -65.67 -13.15 -135.89
C LEU A 363 -66.60 -14.36 -135.87
N THR A 364 -67.24 -14.67 -134.73
CA THR A 364 -68.17 -15.80 -134.64
C THR A 364 -69.48 -15.51 -135.37
N ASP A 365 -69.96 -14.27 -135.33
CA ASP A 365 -71.17 -13.86 -136.03
C ASP A 365 -70.95 -13.73 -137.55
N GLU A 366 -69.78 -13.25 -137.99
CA GLU A 366 -69.39 -13.27 -139.40
C GLU A 366 -69.27 -14.71 -139.95
N PHE A 367 -68.70 -15.63 -139.18
CA PHE A 367 -68.57 -17.03 -139.58
C PHE A 367 -69.93 -17.71 -139.75
N LYS A 368 -70.88 -17.47 -138.83
CA LYS A 368 -72.26 -17.99 -138.94
C LYS A 368 -72.96 -17.44 -140.19
N ARG A 369 -72.85 -16.14 -140.45
CA ARG A 369 -73.46 -15.50 -141.63
C ARG A 369 -72.91 -16.07 -142.95
N LEU A 370 -71.59 -16.27 -143.03
CA LEU A 370 -70.94 -16.83 -144.23
C LEU A 370 -71.34 -18.30 -144.46
N THR A 371 -71.52 -19.06 -143.39
CA THR A 371 -71.92 -20.48 -143.46
C THR A 371 -73.37 -20.64 -143.94
N GLU A 372 -74.28 -19.74 -143.55
CA GLU A 372 -75.66 -19.71 -144.06
C GLU A 372 -75.72 -19.34 -145.55
N GLN A 373 -74.94 -18.33 -145.97
CA GLN A 373 -74.84 -17.93 -147.38
C GLN A 373 -74.27 -19.06 -148.26
N PHE A 374 -73.31 -19.84 -147.75
CA PHE A 374 -72.75 -20.99 -148.46
C PHE A 374 -73.76 -22.13 -148.64
N LYS A 375 -74.60 -22.41 -147.63
CA LYS A 375 -75.68 -23.42 -147.73
C LYS A 375 -76.76 -23.02 -148.73
N GLU A 376 -77.16 -21.75 -148.77
CA GLU A 376 -78.11 -21.27 -149.78
C GLU A 376 -77.55 -21.36 -151.20
N LEU A 377 -76.26 -21.09 -151.38
CA LEU A 377 -75.60 -21.18 -152.68
C LEU A 377 -75.51 -22.63 -153.18
N GLN A 378 -75.20 -23.60 -152.31
CA GLN A 378 -75.24 -25.03 -152.65
C GLN A 378 -76.65 -25.50 -153.05
N SER A 379 -77.69 -25.04 -152.36
CA SER A 379 -79.07 -25.37 -152.69
C SER A 379 -79.49 -24.82 -154.06
N LYS A 380 -79.07 -23.59 -154.39
CA LYS A 380 -79.29 -22.98 -155.71
C LYS A 380 -78.53 -23.72 -156.82
N PHE A 381 -77.29 -24.13 -156.58
CA PHE A 381 -76.47 -24.86 -157.56
C PHE A 381 -77.11 -26.22 -157.94
N ALA A 382 -77.58 -26.99 -156.95
CA ALA A 382 -78.26 -28.27 -157.17
C ALA A 382 -79.61 -28.11 -157.92
N HIS A 383 -80.27 -26.95 -157.77
CA HIS A 383 -81.52 -26.66 -158.50
C HIS A 383 -81.26 -26.29 -159.98
N PHE A 384 -80.22 -25.49 -160.25
CA PHE A 384 -79.83 -25.12 -161.62
C PHE A 384 -79.31 -26.32 -162.43
N GLU A 385 -78.49 -27.18 -161.83
CA GLU A 385 -77.93 -28.36 -162.51
C GLU A 385 -79.04 -29.34 -162.98
N LYS A 386 -80.12 -29.46 -162.18
CA LYS A 386 -81.29 -30.29 -162.49
C LYS A 386 -82.20 -29.66 -163.55
N ALA A 387 -82.25 -28.33 -163.62
CA ALA A 387 -83.01 -27.59 -164.63
C ALA A 387 -82.30 -27.61 -166.00
N ASP A 388 -80.98 -27.43 -166.01
CA ASP A 388 -80.18 -27.41 -167.25
C ASP A 388 -80.10 -28.79 -167.91
N THR A 389 -79.97 -29.87 -167.12
CA THR A 389 -80.00 -31.24 -167.66
C THR A 389 -81.35 -31.63 -168.26
N ARG A 390 -82.46 -31.07 -167.75
CA ARG A 390 -83.79 -31.26 -168.33
C ARG A 390 -83.95 -30.50 -169.65
N ARG A 391 -83.49 -29.25 -169.69
CA ARG A 391 -83.56 -28.39 -170.88
C ARG A 391 -82.68 -28.92 -172.02
N TYR A 392 -81.53 -29.51 -171.71
CA TYR A 392 -80.65 -30.15 -172.70
C TYR A 392 -81.29 -31.40 -173.32
N LYS A 393 -81.94 -32.26 -172.52
CA LYS A 393 -82.63 -33.46 -173.03
C LYS A 393 -83.85 -33.14 -173.90
N GLU A 394 -84.60 -32.08 -173.57
CA GLU A 394 -85.73 -31.64 -174.39
C GLU A 394 -85.26 -31.06 -175.74
N LEU A 395 -84.15 -30.31 -175.77
CA LEU A 395 -83.55 -29.81 -177.01
C LEU A 395 -82.94 -30.92 -177.89
N TRP A 396 -82.35 -31.95 -177.29
CA TRP A 396 -81.78 -33.10 -178.00
C TRP A 396 -82.85 -33.88 -178.78
N ASN A 397 -83.97 -34.20 -178.11
CA ASN A 397 -85.06 -34.95 -178.74
C ASN A 397 -85.76 -34.14 -179.87
N MET A 398 -85.91 -32.83 -179.69
CA MET A 398 -86.51 -31.96 -180.73
C MET A 398 -85.66 -31.91 -182.01
N ASN A 399 -84.33 -31.89 -181.88
CA ASN A 399 -83.43 -31.91 -183.04
C ASN A 399 -83.37 -33.28 -183.72
N GLU A 400 -83.46 -34.38 -182.96
CA GLU A 400 -83.48 -35.75 -183.51
C GLU A 400 -84.72 -35.99 -184.39
N GLU A 401 -85.88 -35.45 -184.00
CA GLU A 401 -87.11 -35.49 -184.80
C GLU A 401 -87.02 -34.63 -186.09
N GLN A 402 -86.37 -33.45 -186.02
CA GLN A 402 -86.21 -32.60 -187.20
C GLN A 402 -85.27 -33.21 -188.24
N VAL A 403 -84.17 -33.83 -187.80
CA VAL A 403 -83.20 -34.46 -188.71
C VAL A 403 -83.80 -35.67 -189.42
N THR A 404 -84.57 -36.50 -188.71
CA THR A 404 -85.28 -37.66 -189.31
C THR A 404 -86.37 -37.24 -190.30
N ALA A 405 -86.99 -36.07 -190.13
CA ALA A 405 -87.93 -35.52 -191.12
C ALA A 405 -87.22 -35.10 -192.42
N THR A 406 -86.07 -34.42 -192.33
CA THR A 406 -85.24 -34.07 -193.50
C THR A 406 -84.68 -35.31 -194.20
N MET A 407 -84.27 -36.35 -193.46
CA MET A 407 -83.81 -37.62 -194.02
C MET A 407 -84.89 -38.26 -194.91
N ARG A 408 -86.16 -38.24 -194.49
CA ARG A 408 -87.29 -38.76 -195.29
C ARG A 408 -87.56 -37.93 -196.54
N SER A 409 -87.41 -36.60 -196.47
CA SER A 409 -87.59 -35.71 -197.62
C SER A 409 -86.50 -35.91 -198.69
N VAL A 410 -85.25 -36.15 -198.28
CA VAL A 410 -84.14 -36.44 -199.20
C VAL A 410 -84.30 -37.81 -199.86
N LEU A 411 -84.74 -38.83 -199.12
CA LEU A 411 -85.04 -40.15 -199.68
C LEU A 411 -86.20 -40.11 -200.70
N GLN A 412 -87.17 -39.22 -200.48
CA GLN A 412 -88.28 -39.04 -201.40
C GLN A 412 -87.88 -38.25 -202.66
N ALA A 413 -86.99 -37.26 -202.53
CA ALA A 413 -86.39 -36.56 -203.67
C ALA A 413 -85.48 -37.48 -204.50
N ASP A 414 -84.71 -38.34 -203.86
CA ASP A 414 -83.82 -39.29 -204.53
C ASP A 414 -84.59 -40.35 -205.32
N LYS A 415 -85.71 -40.83 -204.77
CA LYS A 415 -86.65 -41.71 -205.48
C LYS A 415 -87.19 -41.07 -206.76
N VAL A 416 -87.58 -39.79 -206.68
CA VAL A 416 -88.14 -39.06 -207.84
C VAL A 416 -87.08 -38.84 -208.92
N ILE A 417 -85.83 -38.55 -208.54
CA ILE A 417 -84.72 -38.39 -209.50
C ILE A 417 -84.40 -39.71 -210.20
N HIS A 418 -84.31 -40.81 -209.45
CA HIS A 418 -84.00 -42.13 -210.00
C HIS A 418 -85.11 -42.64 -210.94
N GLU A 419 -86.39 -42.45 -210.59
CA GLU A 419 -87.52 -42.93 -211.38
C GLU A 419 -87.87 -42.02 -212.58
N GLN A 420 -87.72 -40.68 -212.48
CA GLN A 420 -88.21 -39.75 -213.51
C GLN A 420 -87.14 -39.18 -214.47
N GLN A 421 -85.85 -39.09 -214.09
CA GLN A 421 -84.79 -38.56 -214.98
C GLN A 421 -83.82 -39.62 -215.52
N LEU A 422 -83.69 -40.77 -214.87
CA LEU A 422 -82.64 -41.75 -215.15
C LEU A 422 -83.13 -43.12 -215.65
N GLY A 423 -84.45 -43.38 -215.66
CA GLY A 423 -85.02 -44.62 -216.21
C GLY A 423 -84.58 -45.90 -215.50
N LEU A 424 -84.15 -45.79 -214.24
CA LEU A 424 -83.61 -46.89 -213.42
C LEU A 424 -84.52 -47.16 -212.21
N HIS A 425 -84.57 -48.42 -211.77
CA HIS A 425 -85.28 -48.79 -210.54
C HIS A 425 -84.52 -48.34 -209.29
N TRP A 426 -85.24 -47.69 -208.36
CA TRP A 426 -84.71 -47.12 -207.12
C TRP A 426 -84.82 -48.09 -205.93
N TYR A 427 -83.82 -48.08 -205.03
CA TYR A 427 -83.82 -48.84 -203.77
C TYR A 427 -83.42 -47.94 -202.57
N PRO A 428 -84.11 -48.04 -201.42
CA PRO A 428 -83.81 -47.22 -200.24
C PRO A 428 -82.57 -47.73 -199.45
N PRO A 429 -81.76 -46.82 -198.84
CA PRO A 429 -80.71 -47.18 -197.90
C PRO A 429 -81.24 -47.29 -196.45
N SER A 430 -80.52 -48.04 -195.63
CA SER A 430 -80.80 -48.33 -194.21
C SER A 430 -80.69 -47.11 -193.30
#